data_AF-W4L4B3-F1
#
_entry.id   AF-W4L4B3-F1
#
_cell.length_a   1.000
_cell.length_b   1.000
_cell.length_c   1.000
_cell.angle_alpha   90.00
_cell.angle_beta   90.00
_cell.angle_gamma   90.00
#
_symmetry.space_group_name_H-M   'P 1'
#
loop_
_entity.id
_entity.type
_entity.pdbx_description
1 polymer ?
#
loop_
_entity_poly.entity_id
_entity_poly.type
_entity_poly.pdbx_seq_one_letter_code
_entity_poly.pdbx_strand_id
1 'polypeptide(L)'
;HVRRDHPDFFCTTSEGIRGKRALEWKLIDDLAPRSRFDEVIHERAQAYVEQSDRPADAVGIALTPLQRTVEADRIRYEHLAIEIDRNLDLAAFVISGPQSPLPQTPEDIQAAGASFWPLALARELDDAILHLRFNEGEIGTWSFRSVGDPVRVAEADAILHRHAGHWLVREIVLYWKRTLKRLDVSARSLLVFIEPGSCFAGLLCELVLAADRSYMLDGILEEDGQADLPPASIQLSPLNFGSLPMVNGLTRLQSRFLDATDDFERLQDHIGVPLDAGAAENLGLVTFI
;
A
#
# COMPACT_ATOMS: atom_id res chain seq x y z
N HIS A 1 12.82 25.66 5.75
CA HIS A 1 12.83 26.32 4.42
C HIS A 1 14.15 27.04 4.21
N VAL A 2 14.96 26.55 3.25
CA VAL A 2 16.23 27.16 2.82
C VAL A 2 15.92 28.27 1.81
N ARG A 3 16.60 29.43 1.88
CA ARG A 3 16.36 30.53 0.92
C ARG A 3 16.84 30.11 -0.47
N ARG A 4 16.06 30.37 -1.53
CA ARG A 4 16.24 29.78 -2.88
C ARG A 4 17.64 29.94 -3.50
N ASP A 5 18.37 31.00 -3.19
CA ASP A 5 19.74 31.26 -3.66
C ASP A 5 20.81 30.43 -2.93
N HIS A 6 20.55 29.99 -1.68
CA HIS A 6 21.52 29.20 -0.92
C HIS A 6 21.78 27.81 -1.52
N PRO A 7 20.76 27.04 -1.96
CA PRO A 7 20.97 25.77 -2.66
C PRO A 7 21.66 25.95 -4.01
N ASP A 8 21.41 27.04 -4.74
CA ASP A 8 22.07 27.31 -6.02
C ASP A 8 23.60 27.41 -5.83
N PHE A 9 24.04 28.18 -4.85
CA PHE A 9 25.45 28.22 -4.46
C PHE A 9 25.93 26.86 -3.94
N PHE A 10 25.22 26.24 -2.99
CA PHE A 10 25.63 24.97 -2.39
C PHE A 10 25.84 23.86 -3.44
N CYS A 11 24.95 23.74 -4.42
CA CYS A 11 24.99 22.74 -5.48
C CYS A 11 26.03 23.02 -6.58
N THR A 12 26.65 24.20 -6.59
CA THR A 12 27.68 24.59 -7.58
C THR A 12 29.09 24.63 -7.02
N THR A 13 29.27 24.42 -5.71
CA THR A 13 30.60 24.30 -5.08
C THR A 13 31.00 22.84 -4.86
N SER A 14 32.27 22.50 -5.09
CA SER A 14 32.81 21.18 -4.76
C SER A 14 33.18 21.02 -3.28
N GLU A 15 33.43 22.11 -2.57
CA GLU A 15 33.92 22.09 -1.17
C GLU A 15 32.80 21.92 -0.13
N GLY A 16 31.55 22.21 -0.53
CA GLY A 16 30.38 22.22 0.34
C GLY A 16 30.34 23.40 1.33
N ILE A 17 29.48 23.29 2.33
CA ILE A 17 29.27 24.31 3.35
C ILE A 17 29.45 23.69 4.74
N ARG A 18 30.19 24.37 5.62
CA ARG A 18 30.59 23.84 6.93
C ARG A 18 30.27 24.83 8.05
N GLY A 19 30.23 24.30 9.28
CA GLY A 19 30.16 25.08 10.51
C GLY A 19 28.92 25.98 10.57
N LYS A 20 29.11 27.17 11.13
CA LYS A 20 28.03 28.13 11.38
C LYS A 20 27.24 28.51 10.12
N ARG A 21 27.90 28.57 8.96
CA ARG A 21 27.25 28.86 7.68
C ARG A 21 26.21 27.80 7.31
N ALA A 22 26.48 26.52 7.57
CA ALA A 22 25.53 25.44 7.30
C ALA A 22 24.27 25.57 8.17
N LEU A 23 24.45 25.94 9.44
CA LEU A 23 23.36 26.18 10.39
C LEU A 23 22.55 27.42 10.01
N GLU A 24 23.21 28.55 9.74
CA GLU A 24 22.56 29.80 9.34
C GLU A 24 21.76 29.67 8.03
N TRP A 25 22.25 28.84 7.11
CA TRP A 25 21.57 28.55 5.84
C TRP A 25 20.51 27.44 5.97
N LYS A 26 20.31 26.89 7.17
CA LYS A 26 19.33 25.82 7.45
C LYS A 26 19.58 24.55 6.63
N LEU A 27 20.85 24.24 6.35
CA LEU A 27 21.30 23.00 5.72
C LEU A 27 21.49 21.88 6.74
N ILE A 28 21.70 22.25 8.00
CA ILE A 28 21.76 21.36 9.16
C ILE A 28 20.93 21.99 10.29
N ASP A 29 20.45 21.15 11.20
CA ASP A 29 19.61 21.60 12.33
C ASP A 29 20.43 22.05 13.56
N ASP A 30 21.65 21.51 13.73
CA ASP A 30 22.50 21.80 14.89
C ASP A 30 24.00 21.71 14.55
N LEU A 31 24.84 22.31 15.39
CA LEU A 31 26.29 22.33 15.27
C LEU A 31 26.96 22.11 16.63
N ALA A 32 27.72 21.02 16.76
CA ALA A 32 28.45 20.69 17.98
C ALA A 32 29.99 20.63 17.75
N PRO A 33 30.81 21.04 18.73
CA PRO A 33 32.25 20.82 18.67
C PRO A 33 32.56 19.31 18.79
N ARG A 34 33.67 18.88 18.18
CA ARG A 34 34.05 17.45 18.13
C ARG A 34 34.13 16.80 19.51
N SER A 35 34.55 17.54 20.54
CA SER A 35 34.65 17.04 21.91
C SER A 35 33.31 16.73 22.59
N ARG A 36 32.19 17.28 22.10
CA ARG A 36 30.83 17.07 22.64
C ARG A 36 29.86 16.49 21.61
N PHE A 37 30.35 16.06 20.45
CA PHE A 37 29.49 15.62 19.35
C PHE A 37 28.60 14.43 19.76
N ASP A 38 29.20 13.42 20.40
CA ASP A 38 28.46 12.23 20.85
C ASP A 38 27.46 12.55 21.97
N GLU A 39 27.82 13.48 22.86
CA GLU A 39 26.95 13.97 23.93
C GLU A 39 25.71 14.66 23.34
N VAL A 40 25.91 15.60 22.40
CA VAL A 40 24.81 16.30 21.74
C VAL A 40 23.94 15.34 20.93
N ILE A 41 24.53 14.35 20.24
CA ILE A 41 23.74 13.30 19.57
C ILE A 41 22.87 12.56 20.58
N HIS A 42 23.43 12.17 21.73
CA HIS A 42 22.68 11.46 22.76
C HIS A 42 21.53 12.30 23.32
N GLU A 43 21.79 13.56 23.68
CA GLU A 43 20.77 14.49 24.16
C GLU A 43 19.62 14.67 23.15
N ARG A 44 19.96 14.86 21.86
CA ARG A 44 18.97 15.00 20.79
C ARG A 44 18.19 13.71 20.56
N ALA A 45 18.86 12.56 20.57
CA ALA A 45 18.20 11.27 20.44
C ALA A 45 17.20 11.04 21.57
N GLN A 46 17.57 11.33 22.83
CA GLN A 46 16.67 11.23 23.98
C GLN A 46 15.45 12.15 23.82
N ALA A 47 15.65 13.40 23.39
CA ALA A 47 14.54 14.33 23.14
C ALA A 47 13.55 13.83 22.07
N TYR A 48 14.00 13.04 21.08
CA TYR A 48 13.10 12.37 20.12
C TYR A 48 12.43 11.12 20.70
N VAL A 49 13.13 10.36 21.53
CA VAL A 49 12.56 9.20 22.25
C VAL A 49 11.40 9.63 23.15
N GLU A 50 11.55 10.75 23.86
CA GLU A 50 10.52 11.34 24.73
C GLU A 50 9.23 11.74 23.98
N GLN A 51 9.30 11.96 22.67
CA GLN A 51 8.15 12.29 21.82
C GLN A 51 7.47 11.05 21.24
N SER A 52 8.07 9.86 21.39
CA SER A 52 7.55 8.63 20.82
C SER A 52 6.48 8.02 21.73
N ASP A 53 5.40 7.56 21.12
CA ASP A 53 4.37 6.75 21.78
C ASP A 53 4.62 5.24 21.63
N ARG A 54 5.78 4.85 21.07
CA ARG A 54 6.13 3.44 20.90
C ARG A 54 6.35 2.80 22.29
N PRO A 55 5.74 1.64 22.58
CA PRO A 55 5.90 0.98 23.87
C PRO A 55 7.35 0.56 24.10
N ALA A 56 7.86 0.84 25.30
CA ALA A 56 9.24 0.56 25.70
C ALA A 56 9.49 -0.93 26.01
N ASP A 57 8.44 -1.65 26.39
CA ASP A 57 8.46 -3.04 26.87
C ASP A 57 7.86 -4.04 25.88
N ALA A 58 7.45 -3.58 24.69
CA ALA A 58 6.92 -4.47 23.66
C ALA A 58 8.02 -5.35 23.05
N VAL A 59 7.66 -6.62 22.82
CA VAL A 59 8.50 -7.56 22.07
C VAL A 59 8.26 -7.34 20.57
N GLY A 60 9.33 -7.11 19.82
CA GLY A 60 9.25 -6.97 18.37
C GLY A 60 8.81 -8.26 17.67
N ILE A 61 8.33 -8.13 16.44
CA ILE A 61 8.07 -9.28 15.57
C ILE A 61 9.29 -9.56 14.68
N ALA A 62 9.57 -10.84 14.41
CA ALA A 62 10.61 -11.23 13.47
C ALA A 62 10.04 -11.21 12.03
N LEU A 63 10.66 -10.43 11.15
CA LEU A 63 10.38 -10.48 9.72
C LEU A 63 11.14 -11.65 9.08
N THR A 64 10.54 -12.83 9.12
CA THR A 64 11.11 -14.07 8.55
C THR A 64 11.33 -13.93 7.04
N PRO A 65 12.34 -14.60 6.44
CA PRO A 65 12.57 -14.54 4.99
C PRO A 65 11.30 -14.84 4.18
N LEU A 66 11.04 -14.04 3.14
CA LEU A 66 9.92 -14.29 2.23
C LEU A 66 10.14 -15.58 1.47
N GLN A 67 9.13 -16.45 1.48
CA GLN A 67 9.11 -17.64 0.64
C GLN A 67 8.65 -17.24 -0.75
N ARG A 68 9.52 -17.43 -1.73
CA ARG A 68 9.25 -17.06 -3.12
C ARG A 68 9.91 -18.06 -4.05
N THR A 69 9.15 -18.52 -5.04
CA THR A 69 9.67 -19.30 -6.17
C THR A 69 9.65 -18.44 -7.42
N VAL A 70 10.77 -18.41 -8.15
CA VAL A 70 10.93 -17.64 -9.39
C VAL A 70 11.24 -18.61 -10.52
N GLU A 71 10.37 -18.61 -11.52
CA GLU A 71 10.45 -19.35 -12.76
C GLU A 71 10.56 -18.35 -13.93
N ALA A 72 10.65 -18.85 -15.17
CA ALA A 72 10.90 -18.01 -16.34
C ALA A 72 9.74 -17.04 -16.65
N ASP A 73 8.51 -17.47 -16.41
CA ASP A 73 7.26 -16.79 -16.71
C ASP A 73 6.34 -16.71 -15.49
N ARG A 74 6.87 -17.04 -14.30
CA ARG A 74 6.06 -17.11 -13.09
C ARG A 74 6.83 -16.74 -11.84
N ILE A 75 6.15 -16.02 -10.96
CA ILE A 75 6.61 -15.78 -9.59
C ILE A 75 5.50 -16.23 -8.64
N ARG A 76 5.84 -17.03 -7.62
CA ARG A 76 4.89 -17.49 -6.61
C ARG A 76 5.34 -17.11 -5.20
N TYR A 77 4.42 -16.55 -4.44
CA TYR A 77 4.45 -16.34 -3.01
C TYR A 77 3.27 -17.09 -2.36
N GLU A 78 3.01 -16.88 -1.07
CA GLU A 78 1.90 -17.54 -0.37
C GLU A 78 0.55 -16.91 -0.71
N HIS A 79 0.47 -15.58 -0.77
CA HIS A 79 -0.77 -14.83 -1.04
C HIS A 79 -0.75 -14.08 -2.38
N LEU A 80 0.32 -14.22 -3.16
CA LEU A 80 0.47 -13.59 -4.45
C LEU A 80 1.09 -14.57 -5.47
N ALA A 81 0.51 -14.62 -6.66
CA ALA A 81 1.15 -15.20 -7.83
C ALA A 81 1.26 -14.14 -8.94
N ILE A 82 2.31 -14.23 -9.75
CA ILE A 82 2.50 -13.40 -10.93
C ILE A 82 2.75 -14.32 -12.11
N GLU A 83 1.99 -14.15 -13.17
CA GLU A 83 2.20 -14.82 -14.45
C GLU A 83 2.63 -13.79 -15.49
N ILE A 84 3.71 -14.06 -16.22
CA ILE A 84 4.34 -13.11 -17.15
C ILE A 84 4.12 -13.61 -18.56
N ASP A 85 3.27 -12.90 -19.30
CA ASP A 85 3.11 -13.11 -20.74
C ASP A 85 4.04 -12.14 -21.49
N ARG A 86 5.15 -12.69 -21.99
CA ARG A 86 6.17 -11.94 -22.73
C ARG A 86 5.75 -11.60 -24.16
N ASN A 87 4.69 -12.22 -24.70
CA ASN A 87 4.16 -11.84 -26.01
C ASN A 87 3.24 -10.61 -25.89
N LEU A 88 2.61 -10.44 -24.73
CA LEU A 88 1.71 -9.33 -24.43
C LEU A 88 2.37 -8.20 -23.60
N ASP A 89 3.65 -8.35 -23.24
CA ASP A 89 4.36 -7.46 -22.31
C ASP A 89 3.57 -7.22 -21.01
N LEU A 90 2.97 -8.30 -20.49
CA LEU A 90 2.01 -8.27 -19.38
C LEU A 90 2.49 -9.12 -18.19
N ALA A 91 2.47 -8.53 -16.98
CA ALA A 91 2.53 -9.29 -15.73
C ALA A 91 1.16 -9.30 -15.05
N ALA A 92 0.56 -10.47 -14.88
CA ALA A 92 -0.71 -10.67 -14.22
C ALA A 92 -0.50 -11.05 -12.74
N PHE A 93 -0.80 -10.12 -11.84
CA PHE A 93 -0.83 -10.32 -10.41
C PHE A 93 -2.17 -10.95 -10.00
N VAL A 94 -2.11 -12.10 -9.34
CA VAL A 94 -3.26 -12.80 -8.77
C VAL A 94 -3.10 -12.85 -7.26
N ILE A 95 -3.91 -12.07 -6.55
CA ILE A 95 -3.86 -11.92 -5.09
C ILE A 95 -4.88 -12.86 -4.45
N SER A 96 -4.43 -13.64 -3.47
CA SER A 96 -5.30 -14.53 -2.70
C SER A 96 -5.76 -13.88 -1.40
N GLY A 97 -7.06 -13.84 -1.17
CA GLY A 97 -7.66 -13.42 0.10
C GLY A 97 -7.33 -14.38 1.26
N PRO A 98 -7.64 -14.01 2.52
CA PRO A 98 -7.36 -14.83 3.68
C PRO A 98 -8.04 -16.21 3.65
N GLN A 99 -7.25 -17.28 3.68
CA GLN A 99 -7.76 -18.65 3.66
C GLN A 99 -8.11 -19.20 5.07
N SER A 100 -7.55 -18.60 6.12
CA SER A 100 -7.80 -18.96 7.52
C SER A 100 -8.44 -17.79 8.30
N PRO A 101 -9.12 -18.05 9.43
CA PRO A 101 -9.60 -17.00 10.31
C PRO A 101 -8.49 -16.04 10.73
N LEU A 102 -8.82 -14.75 10.78
CA LEU A 102 -7.86 -13.70 11.10
C LEU A 102 -7.70 -13.52 12.62
N PRO A 103 -6.48 -13.22 13.10
CA PRO A 103 -6.24 -12.76 14.47
C PRO A 103 -7.10 -11.53 14.83
N GLN A 104 -7.83 -11.58 15.95
CA GLN A 104 -8.82 -10.56 16.31
C GLN A 104 -8.29 -9.49 17.28
N THR A 105 -7.26 -9.84 18.07
CA THR A 105 -6.69 -8.98 19.12
C THR A 105 -5.25 -8.56 18.78
N PRO A 106 -4.74 -7.45 19.32
CA PRO A 106 -3.34 -7.05 19.13
C PRO A 106 -2.33 -8.12 19.54
N GLU A 107 -2.63 -8.87 20.59
CA GLU A 107 -1.81 -9.98 21.10
C GLU A 107 -1.76 -11.12 20.07
N ASP A 108 -2.91 -11.51 19.51
CA ASP A 108 -2.98 -12.54 18.47
C ASP A 108 -2.28 -12.08 17.18
N ILE A 109 -2.40 -10.80 16.82
CA ILE A 109 -1.69 -10.22 15.66
C ILE A 109 -0.18 -10.30 15.88
N GLN A 110 0.30 -9.95 17.08
CA GLN A 110 1.72 -10.05 17.41
C GLN A 110 2.20 -11.52 17.42
N ALA A 111 1.38 -12.45 17.91
CA ALA A 111 1.68 -13.88 17.88
C ALA A 111 1.74 -14.44 16.45
N ALA A 112 0.84 -14.01 15.56
CA ALA A 112 0.89 -14.34 14.14
C ALA A 112 2.13 -13.75 13.44
N GLY A 113 2.60 -12.60 13.93
CA GLY A 113 3.84 -11.97 13.48
C GLY A 113 3.84 -11.70 11.98
N ALA A 114 4.90 -12.12 11.29
CA ALA A 114 5.05 -11.94 9.85
C ALA A 114 4.01 -12.68 8.99
N SER A 115 3.28 -13.64 9.56
CA SER A 115 2.26 -14.45 8.88
C SER A 115 0.85 -13.86 8.98
N PHE A 116 0.67 -12.74 9.70
CA PHE A 116 -0.60 -12.04 9.69
C PHE A 116 -0.88 -11.52 8.27
N TRP A 117 -1.99 -11.97 7.66
CA TRP A 117 -2.25 -11.82 6.22
C TRP A 117 -2.00 -10.40 5.66
N PRO A 118 -2.48 -9.30 6.29
CA PRO A 118 -2.16 -7.96 5.79
C PRO A 118 -0.65 -7.67 5.75
N LEU A 119 0.12 -8.11 6.75
CA LEU A 119 1.56 -7.92 6.76
C LEU A 119 2.26 -8.82 5.74
N ALA A 120 1.88 -10.10 5.68
CA ALA A 120 2.44 -11.06 4.74
C ALA A 120 2.26 -10.57 3.30
N LEU A 121 1.02 -10.24 2.91
CA LEU A 121 0.71 -9.76 1.57
C LEU A 121 1.40 -8.42 1.24
N ALA A 122 1.49 -7.47 2.19
CA ALA A 122 2.22 -6.22 1.95
C ALA A 122 3.68 -6.45 1.57
N ARG A 123 4.32 -7.41 2.22
CA ARG A 123 5.73 -7.77 1.99
C ARG A 123 5.91 -8.47 0.65
N GLU A 124 5.03 -9.42 0.33
CA GLU A 124 5.04 -10.12 -0.96
C GLU A 124 4.81 -9.16 -2.12
N LEU A 125 3.83 -8.25 -1.99
CA LEU A 125 3.53 -7.26 -3.01
C LEU A 125 4.68 -6.25 -3.19
N ASP A 126 5.30 -5.78 -2.11
CA ASP A 126 6.44 -4.85 -2.20
C ASP A 126 7.65 -5.54 -2.87
N ASP A 127 7.94 -6.80 -2.52
CA ASP A 127 8.99 -7.59 -3.18
C ASP A 127 8.70 -7.77 -4.67
N ALA A 128 7.46 -8.13 -5.02
CA ALA A 128 7.02 -8.29 -6.40
C ALA A 128 7.17 -7.00 -7.22
N ILE A 129 6.69 -5.87 -6.70
CA ILE A 129 6.80 -4.56 -7.34
C ILE A 129 8.27 -4.21 -7.61
N LEU A 130 9.13 -4.39 -6.60
CA LEU A 130 10.56 -4.11 -6.75
C LEU A 130 11.20 -5.06 -7.75
N HIS A 131 10.89 -6.35 -7.68
CA HIS A 131 11.46 -7.33 -8.59
C HIS A 131 11.11 -7.05 -10.04
N LEU A 132 9.83 -6.83 -10.36
CA LEU A 132 9.41 -6.57 -11.75
C LEU A 132 9.97 -5.24 -12.27
N ARG A 133 10.06 -4.20 -11.43
CA ARG A 133 10.65 -2.91 -11.83
C ARG A 133 12.09 -3.03 -12.30
N PHE A 134 12.89 -3.86 -11.63
CA PHE A 134 14.32 -3.96 -11.89
C PHE A 134 14.71 -5.11 -12.83
N ASN A 135 13.92 -6.19 -12.87
CA ASN A 135 14.29 -7.39 -13.61
C ASN A 135 13.40 -7.66 -14.83
N GLU A 136 12.22 -7.04 -14.91
CA GLU A 136 11.27 -7.21 -16.03
C GLU A 136 11.02 -5.84 -16.70
N GLY A 137 12.09 -5.30 -17.29
CA GLY A 137 12.12 -3.98 -17.91
C GLY A 137 11.24 -3.85 -19.17
N GLU A 138 11.06 -4.95 -19.90
CA GLU A 138 10.28 -5.02 -21.14
C GLU A 138 8.78 -5.19 -20.88
N ILE A 139 8.41 -5.74 -19.72
CA ILE A 139 7.01 -5.95 -19.34
C ILE A 139 6.38 -4.63 -18.91
N GLY A 140 5.69 -3.97 -19.85
CA GLY A 140 5.18 -2.61 -19.70
C GLY A 140 3.84 -2.48 -18.98
N THR A 141 3.04 -3.55 -18.91
CA THR A 141 1.69 -3.54 -18.34
C THR A 141 1.58 -4.52 -17.18
N TRP A 142 0.97 -4.09 -16.08
CA TRP A 142 0.62 -4.94 -14.94
C TRP A 142 -0.90 -5.03 -14.82
N SER A 143 -1.42 -6.25 -14.73
CA SER A 143 -2.83 -6.47 -14.40
C SER A 143 -2.97 -7.04 -13.00
N PHE A 144 -4.04 -6.67 -12.30
CA PHE A 144 -4.36 -7.18 -10.97
C PHE A 144 -5.71 -7.88 -10.99
N ARG A 145 -5.73 -9.06 -10.39
CA ARG A 145 -6.92 -9.83 -10.04
C ARG A 145 -6.83 -10.23 -8.58
N SER A 146 -7.97 -10.54 -8.00
CA SER A 146 -8.02 -11.15 -6.67
C SER A 146 -8.93 -12.38 -6.69
N VAL A 147 -8.68 -13.31 -5.79
CA VAL A 147 -9.48 -14.52 -5.59
C VAL A 147 -9.67 -14.75 -4.09
N GLY A 148 -10.91 -14.99 -3.65
CA GLY A 148 -11.20 -15.30 -2.26
C GLY A 148 -12.51 -14.72 -1.76
N ASP A 149 -12.67 -14.69 -0.44
CA ASP A 149 -13.87 -14.18 0.22
C ASP A 149 -13.73 -12.67 0.54
N PRO A 150 -14.51 -11.77 -0.11
CA PRO A 150 -14.47 -10.34 0.18
C PRO A 150 -14.82 -10.00 1.63
N VAL A 151 -15.63 -10.82 2.31
CA VAL A 151 -16.00 -10.60 3.71
C VAL A 151 -14.77 -10.74 4.62
N ARG A 152 -13.89 -11.71 4.36
CA ARG A 152 -12.64 -11.89 5.12
C ARG A 152 -11.63 -10.78 4.87
N VAL A 153 -11.57 -10.26 3.64
CA VAL A 153 -10.73 -9.09 3.34
C VAL A 153 -11.27 -7.87 4.08
N ALA A 154 -12.59 -7.64 4.06
CA ALA A 154 -13.23 -6.59 4.84
C ALA A 154 -13.03 -6.75 6.35
N GLU A 155 -13.01 -7.98 6.86
CA GLU A 155 -12.68 -8.28 8.26
C GLU A 155 -11.25 -7.87 8.61
N ALA A 156 -10.27 -8.15 7.73
CA ALA A 156 -8.89 -7.71 7.90
C ALA A 156 -8.79 -6.18 8.04
N ASP A 157 -9.47 -5.45 7.16
CA ASP A 157 -9.57 -3.99 7.23
C ASP A 157 -10.21 -3.51 8.53
N ALA A 158 -11.29 -4.15 8.97
CA ALA A 158 -11.96 -3.82 10.23
C ALA A 158 -11.05 -4.04 11.45
N ILE A 159 -10.24 -5.10 11.45
CA ILE A 159 -9.24 -5.37 12.49
C ILE A 159 -8.17 -4.27 12.50
N LEU A 160 -7.64 -3.90 11.33
CA LEU A 160 -6.64 -2.83 11.21
C LEU A 160 -7.20 -1.47 11.68
N HIS A 161 -8.45 -1.17 11.32
CA HIS A 161 -9.10 0.07 11.75
C HIS A 161 -9.37 0.09 13.26
N ARG A 162 -9.95 -0.99 13.81
CA ARG A 162 -10.26 -1.13 15.24
C ARG A 162 -9.03 -0.93 16.12
N HIS A 163 -7.89 -1.46 15.69
CA HIS A 163 -6.65 -1.44 16.46
C HIS A 163 -5.62 -0.44 15.94
N ALA A 164 -6.04 0.60 15.20
CA ALA A 164 -5.15 1.57 14.56
C ALA A 164 -4.21 2.31 15.54
N GLY A 165 -4.58 2.38 16.82
CA GLY A 165 -3.73 2.94 17.89
C GLY A 165 -2.60 2.03 18.36
N HIS A 166 -2.65 0.73 18.05
CA HIS A 166 -1.61 -0.22 18.44
C HIS A 166 -0.38 -0.10 17.53
N TRP A 167 0.83 -0.08 18.12
CA TRP A 167 2.07 0.19 17.40
C TRP A 167 2.29 -0.73 16.19
N LEU A 168 2.03 -2.04 16.35
CA LEU A 168 2.25 -3.02 15.29
C LEU A 168 1.26 -2.85 14.14
N VAL A 169 -0.01 -2.63 14.47
CA VAL A 169 -1.08 -2.42 13.48
C VAL A 169 -0.80 -1.15 12.68
N ARG A 170 -0.39 -0.08 13.37
CA ARG A 170 0.06 1.16 12.72
C ARG A 170 1.24 0.93 11.78
N GLU A 171 2.26 0.16 12.18
CA GLU A 171 3.38 -0.16 11.29
C GLU A 171 2.97 -0.97 10.05
N ILE A 172 1.99 -1.87 10.18
CA ILE A 172 1.43 -2.65 9.05
C ILE A 172 0.73 -1.72 8.06
N VAL A 173 -0.14 -0.82 8.54
CA VAL A 173 -0.81 0.19 7.69
C VAL A 173 0.21 1.13 7.04
N LEU A 174 1.25 1.54 7.78
CA LEU A 174 2.34 2.35 7.23
C LEU A 174 3.18 1.60 6.18
N TYR A 175 3.33 0.28 6.30
CA TYR A 175 3.95 -0.54 5.26
C TYR A 175 3.08 -0.50 4.00
N TRP A 176 1.80 -0.84 4.10
CA TRP A 176 0.87 -0.75 2.97
C TRP A 176 0.90 0.61 2.29
N LYS A 177 0.87 1.70 3.07
CA LYS A 177 1.03 3.06 2.53
C LYS A 177 2.28 3.20 1.66
N ARG A 178 3.44 2.70 2.12
CA ARG A 178 4.69 2.76 1.37
C ARG A 178 4.67 1.86 0.13
N THR A 179 4.14 0.65 0.23
CA THR A 179 4.01 -0.29 -0.89
C THR A 179 3.14 0.29 -1.99
N LEU A 180 1.96 0.79 -1.63
CA LEU A 180 1.02 1.41 -2.58
C LEU A 180 1.59 2.70 -3.20
N LYS A 181 2.33 3.51 -2.43
CA LYS A 181 3.06 4.67 -2.99
C LYS A 181 4.05 4.30 -4.07
N ARG A 182 4.65 3.10 -4.01
CA ARG A 182 5.48 2.62 -5.11
C ARG A 182 4.60 2.39 -6.32
N LEU A 183 3.49 1.68 -6.17
CA LEU A 183 2.58 1.39 -7.28
C LEU A 183 2.22 2.67 -8.08
N ASP A 184 1.85 3.76 -7.41
CA ASP A 184 1.48 5.05 -8.05
C ASP A 184 2.59 5.66 -8.92
N VAL A 185 3.85 5.40 -8.59
CA VAL A 185 5.02 5.98 -9.29
C VAL A 185 5.77 4.92 -10.10
N SER A 186 5.14 3.79 -10.37
CA SER A 186 5.67 2.77 -11.28
C SER A 186 5.52 3.26 -12.71
N ALA A 187 6.60 3.18 -13.50
CA ALA A 187 6.56 3.45 -14.93
C ALA A 187 5.96 2.24 -15.68
N ARG A 188 4.72 1.87 -15.35
CA ARG A 188 3.97 0.73 -15.88
C ARG A 188 2.51 1.11 -15.99
N SER A 189 1.82 0.64 -17.02
CA SER A 189 0.37 0.75 -17.08
C SER A 189 -0.27 -0.25 -16.14
N LEU A 190 -1.26 0.18 -15.36
CA LEU A 190 -1.92 -0.61 -14.34
C LEU A 190 -3.37 -0.86 -14.74
N LEU A 191 -3.72 -2.14 -14.86
CA LEU A 191 -5.08 -2.60 -15.15
C LEU A 191 -5.60 -3.42 -13.98
N VAL A 192 -6.88 -3.30 -13.66
CA VAL A 192 -7.54 -4.17 -12.68
C VAL A 192 -8.76 -4.81 -13.31
N PHE A 193 -8.91 -6.12 -13.13
CA PHE A 193 -10.06 -6.90 -13.57
C PHE A 193 -10.80 -7.42 -12.35
N ILE A 194 -12.02 -6.94 -12.15
CA ILE A 194 -12.93 -7.32 -11.05
C ILE A 194 -13.91 -8.35 -11.64
N GLU A 195 -13.60 -9.61 -11.43
CA GLU A 195 -14.31 -10.77 -11.98
C GLU A 195 -15.12 -11.47 -10.86
N PRO A 196 -16.11 -12.33 -11.19
CA PRO A 196 -16.78 -13.17 -10.20
C PRO A 196 -15.78 -13.97 -9.36
N GLY A 197 -16.01 -14.04 -8.04
CA GLY A 197 -15.08 -14.66 -7.08
C GLY A 197 -13.88 -13.79 -6.68
N SER A 198 -13.78 -12.55 -7.17
CA SER A 198 -12.80 -11.58 -6.69
C SER A 198 -13.16 -11.00 -5.32
N CYS A 199 -12.16 -10.47 -4.61
CA CYS A 199 -12.28 -9.99 -3.24
C CYS A 199 -11.68 -8.59 -3.04
N PHE A 200 -12.02 -7.64 -3.93
CA PHE A 200 -11.56 -6.24 -3.85
C PHE A 200 -12.30 -5.43 -2.78
N ALA A 201 -12.07 -5.76 -1.52
CA ALA A 201 -12.59 -5.04 -0.37
C ALA A 201 -11.49 -4.25 0.35
N GLY A 202 -11.84 -3.08 0.87
CA GLY A 202 -11.02 -2.25 1.74
C GLY A 202 -9.62 -2.01 1.19
N LEU A 203 -8.61 -2.61 1.81
CA LEU A 203 -7.22 -2.45 1.45
C LEU A 203 -6.90 -2.98 0.04
N LEU A 204 -7.56 -4.05 -0.42
CA LEU A 204 -7.41 -4.50 -1.81
C LEU A 204 -8.13 -3.58 -2.80
N CYS A 205 -9.17 -2.86 -2.37
CA CYS A 205 -9.82 -1.85 -3.19
C CYS A 205 -8.86 -0.69 -3.56
N GLU A 206 -7.79 -0.45 -2.79
CA GLU A 206 -6.75 0.52 -3.18
C GLU A 206 -6.08 0.17 -4.51
N LEU A 207 -6.01 -1.11 -4.89
CA LEU A 207 -5.46 -1.51 -6.19
C LEU A 207 -6.37 -1.08 -7.33
N VAL A 208 -7.69 -1.23 -7.16
CA VAL A 208 -8.70 -0.72 -8.10
C VAL A 208 -8.53 0.79 -8.28
N LEU A 209 -8.35 1.52 -7.18
CA LEU A 209 -8.20 2.97 -7.16
C LEU A 209 -6.84 3.45 -7.67
N ALA A 210 -5.81 2.62 -7.61
CA ALA A 210 -4.46 2.92 -8.10
C ALA A 210 -4.33 2.68 -9.61
N ALA A 211 -5.21 1.86 -10.19
CA ALA A 211 -5.11 1.47 -11.59
C ALA A 211 -5.41 2.64 -12.52
N ASP A 212 -4.73 2.65 -13.67
CA ASP A 212 -5.06 3.57 -14.77
C ASP A 212 -6.46 3.27 -15.30
N ARG A 213 -6.84 1.98 -15.34
CA ARG A 213 -8.16 1.51 -15.71
C ARG A 213 -8.59 0.30 -14.89
N SER A 214 -9.85 0.28 -14.52
CA SER A 214 -10.51 -0.86 -13.87
C SER A 214 -11.74 -1.30 -14.66
N TYR A 215 -11.85 -2.60 -14.86
CA TYR A 215 -12.94 -3.26 -15.57
C TYR A 215 -13.66 -4.17 -14.58
N MET A 216 -14.97 -4.02 -14.45
CA MET A 216 -15.77 -4.78 -13.51
C MET A 216 -16.87 -5.54 -14.21
N LEU A 217 -16.82 -6.87 -14.18
CA LEU A 217 -17.80 -7.68 -14.88
C LEU A 217 -19.19 -7.50 -14.27
N ASP A 218 -20.17 -7.13 -15.09
CA ASP A 218 -21.59 -7.19 -14.74
C ASP A 218 -22.13 -8.62 -14.95
N GLY A 219 -22.58 -9.25 -13.86
CA GLY A 219 -23.15 -10.59 -13.86
C GLY A 219 -22.15 -11.72 -13.55
N ILE A 220 -22.47 -12.91 -14.06
CA ILE A 220 -21.72 -14.17 -13.86
C ILE A 220 -21.36 -14.76 -15.22
N LEU A 221 -20.16 -15.35 -15.33
CA LEU A 221 -19.74 -16.03 -16.55
C LEU A 221 -20.49 -17.36 -16.68
N GLU A 222 -21.13 -17.58 -17.83
CA GLU A 222 -21.89 -18.81 -18.15
C GLU A 222 -20.97 -20.03 -18.46
N GLU A 223 -19.67 -19.94 -18.14
CA GLU A 223 -18.70 -21.02 -18.34
C GLU A 223 -18.79 -22.08 -17.23
N ASP A 224 -18.60 -23.35 -17.60
CA ASP A 224 -18.62 -24.49 -16.68
C ASP A 224 -17.63 -24.28 -15.52
N GLY A 225 -18.16 -24.21 -14.29
CA GLY A 225 -17.39 -24.04 -13.05
C GLY A 225 -17.28 -22.62 -12.51
N GLN A 226 -17.80 -21.61 -13.21
CA GLN A 226 -17.81 -20.21 -12.74
C GLN A 226 -19.20 -19.73 -12.30
N ALA A 227 -20.27 -20.47 -12.64
CA ALA A 227 -21.65 -20.14 -12.28
C ALA A 227 -21.91 -20.11 -10.75
N ASP A 228 -21.10 -20.82 -9.95
CA ASP A 228 -21.24 -20.89 -8.49
C ASP A 228 -20.43 -19.80 -7.75
N LEU A 229 -19.66 -18.98 -8.47
CA LEU A 229 -18.88 -17.90 -7.86
C LEU A 229 -19.78 -16.71 -7.51
N PRO A 230 -19.51 -16.01 -6.40
CA PRO A 230 -20.24 -14.78 -6.09
C PRO A 230 -19.97 -13.74 -7.19
N PRO A 231 -20.96 -12.89 -7.52
CA PRO A 231 -20.79 -11.85 -8.51
C PRO A 231 -19.65 -10.90 -8.12
N ALA A 232 -19.05 -10.27 -9.12
CA ALA A 232 -18.02 -9.25 -8.91
C ALA A 232 -18.57 -8.14 -8.00
N SER A 233 -17.81 -7.80 -6.95
CA SER A 233 -18.12 -6.69 -6.06
C SER A 233 -16.85 -5.99 -5.59
N ILE A 234 -16.99 -4.69 -5.31
CA ILE A 234 -15.99 -3.92 -4.56
C ILE A 234 -16.61 -3.41 -3.28
N GLN A 235 -15.80 -3.18 -2.25
CA GLN A 235 -16.27 -2.64 -0.98
C GLN A 235 -15.27 -1.64 -0.44
N LEU A 236 -15.74 -0.45 -0.06
CA LEU A 236 -14.93 0.56 0.60
C LEU A 236 -14.82 0.29 2.11
N SER A 237 -13.70 0.68 2.70
CA SER A 237 -13.44 0.67 4.14
C SER A 237 -12.97 2.05 4.61
N PRO A 238 -12.95 2.33 5.93
CA PRO A 238 -12.40 3.58 6.45
C PRO A 238 -10.94 3.84 6.04
N LEU A 239 -10.15 2.80 5.73
CA LEU A 239 -8.74 2.97 5.32
C LEU A 239 -8.61 3.70 3.98
N ASN A 240 -9.59 3.53 3.06
CA ASN A 240 -9.58 4.18 1.74
C ASN A 240 -9.72 5.71 1.81
N PHE A 241 -10.18 6.25 2.95
CA PHE A 241 -10.48 7.68 3.13
C PHE A 241 -9.38 8.45 3.88
N GLY A 242 -8.27 7.83 4.27
CA GLY A 242 -7.18 8.62 4.87
C GLY A 242 -5.87 7.93 5.22
N SER A 243 -5.88 6.63 5.56
CA SER A 243 -4.68 5.98 6.12
C SER A 243 -3.58 5.69 5.10
N LEU A 244 -3.92 5.72 3.80
CA LEU A 244 -3.08 5.26 2.70
C LEU A 244 -2.85 6.36 1.63
N PRO A 245 -2.40 7.57 1.99
CA PRO A 245 -2.21 8.64 1.01
C PRO A 245 -1.07 8.31 0.04
N MET A 246 -1.18 8.85 -1.18
CA MET A 246 -0.16 8.81 -2.23
C MET A 246 1.02 9.74 -1.89
N VAL A 247 1.98 9.83 -2.80
CA VAL A 247 3.18 10.69 -2.64
C VAL A 247 2.84 12.19 -2.57
N ASN A 248 1.74 12.63 -3.18
CA ASN A 248 1.26 14.02 -3.16
C ASN A 248 0.49 14.39 -1.87
N GLY A 249 0.26 13.43 -0.96
CA GLY A 249 -0.45 13.65 0.30
C GLY A 249 -1.97 13.44 0.24
N LEU A 250 -2.55 13.18 -0.93
CA LEU A 250 -3.98 12.86 -1.11
C LEU A 250 -4.21 11.35 -1.08
N THR A 251 -5.40 10.89 -0.68
CA THR A 251 -5.82 9.50 -0.95
C THR A 251 -6.13 9.29 -2.43
N ARG A 252 -6.18 8.03 -2.88
CA ARG A 252 -6.55 7.72 -4.27
C ARG A 252 -7.98 8.14 -4.59
N LEU A 253 -8.91 7.97 -3.64
CA LEU A 253 -10.27 8.52 -3.75
C LEU A 253 -10.25 10.05 -3.92
N GLN A 254 -9.54 10.78 -3.06
CA GLN A 254 -9.43 12.24 -3.20
C GLN A 254 -8.82 12.65 -4.54
N SER A 255 -7.80 11.92 -5.03
CA SER A 255 -7.20 12.18 -6.33
C SER A 255 -8.12 11.85 -7.51
N ARG A 256 -9.03 10.90 -7.34
CA ARG A 256 -10.03 10.51 -8.34
C ARG A 256 -11.17 11.52 -8.44
N PHE A 257 -11.54 12.14 -7.32
CA PHE A 257 -12.64 13.10 -7.20
C PHE A 257 -12.14 14.53 -6.92
N LEU A 258 -11.00 14.94 -7.50
CA LEU A 258 -10.32 16.22 -7.19
C LEU A 258 -11.22 17.45 -7.23
N ASP A 259 -12.10 17.54 -8.24
CA ASP A 259 -13.02 18.67 -8.44
C ASP A 259 -14.46 18.34 -8.02
N ALA A 260 -14.68 17.17 -7.40
CA ALA A 260 -16.00 16.63 -7.05
C ALA A 260 -16.07 16.23 -5.57
N THR A 261 -15.74 17.18 -4.67
CA THR A 261 -15.69 16.95 -3.23
C THR A 261 -17.01 16.42 -2.66
N ASP A 262 -18.15 16.91 -3.14
CA ASP A 262 -19.47 16.44 -2.69
C ASP A 262 -19.67 14.95 -3.03
N ASP A 263 -19.21 14.50 -4.19
CA ASP A 263 -19.30 13.09 -4.59
C ASP A 263 -18.35 12.23 -3.74
N PHE A 264 -17.13 12.72 -3.46
CA PHE A 264 -16.22 12.09 -2.51
C PHE A 264 -16.81 11.94 -1.10
N GLU A 265 -17.50 12.97 -0.60
CA GLU A 265 -18.12 12.93 0.73
C GLU A 265 -19.25 11.89 0.78
N ARG A 266 -20.09 11.80 -0.26
CA ARG A 266 -21.16 10.79 -0.36
C ARG A 266 -20.64 9.35 -0.38
N LEU A 267 -19.42 9.11 -0.85
CA LEU A 267 -18.84 7.75 -0.81
C LEU A 267 -18.70 7.20 0.62
N GLN A 268 -18.65 8.07 1.64
CA GLN A 268 -18.60 7.62 3.03
C GLN A 268 -19.87 6.85 3.45
N ASP A 269 -21.03 7.16 2.85
CA ASP A 269 -22.29 6.47 3.11
C ASP A 269 -22.28 5.02 2.57
N HIS A 270 -21.32 4.69 1.70
CA HIS A 270 -21.13 3.37 1.10
C HIS A 270 -20.02 2.55 1.76
N ILE A 271 -19.41 3.04 2.85
CA ILE A 271 -18.42 2.27 3.61
C ILE A 271 -19.07 0.97 4.13
N GLY A 272 -18.40 -0.15 3.87
CA GLY A 272 -18.87 -1.46 4.31
C GLY A 272 -19.98 -2.08 3.47
N VAL A 273 -20.46 -1.38 2.43
CA VAL A 273 -21.49 -1.88 1.51
C VAL A 273 -20.82 -2.55 0.31
N PRO A 274 -21.13 -3.83 0.01
CA PRO A 274 -20.73 -4.45 -1.25
C PRO A 274 -21.42 -3.74 -2.42
N LEU A 275 -20.64 -3.24 -3.37
CA LEU A 275 -21.12 -2.55 -4.56
C LEU A 275 -20.97 -3.49 -5.75
N ASP A 276 -22.07 -3.72 -6.47
CA ASP A 276 -22.07 -4.41 -7.75
C ASP A 276 -21.54 -3.51 -8.88
N ALA A 277 -21.48 -4.05 -10.10
CA ALA A 277 -20.93 -3.34 -11.26
C ALA A 277 -21.66 -2.02 -11.52
N GLY A 278 -23.01 -2.04 -11.56
CA GLY A 278 -23.82 -0.85 -11.78
C GLY A 278 -23.66 0.20 -10.68
N ALA A 279 -23.64 -0.20 -9.41
CA ALA A 279 -23.41 0.73 -8.31
C ALA A 279 -21.98 1.31 -8.35
N ALA A 280 -20.97 0.49 -8.62
CA ALA A 280 -19.58 0.93 -8.72
C ALA A 280 -19.36 1.90 -9.88
N GLU A 281 -19.98 1.68 -11.05
CA GLU A 281 -19.92 2.60 -12.19
C GLU A 281 -20.62 3.92 -11.89
N ASN A 282 -21.85 3.87 -11.34
CA ASN A 282 -22.63 5.06 -10.99
C ASN A 282 -21.93 5.93 -9.93
N LEU A 283 -21.24 5.31 -8.97
CA LEU A 283 -20.41 6.00 -7.98
C LEU A 283 -19.04 6.41 -8.53
N GLY A 284 -18.75 6.10 -9.80
CA GLY A 284 -17.51 6.44 -10.46
C GLY A 284 -16.30 5.74 -9.86
N LEU A 285 -16.43 4.56 -9.25
CA LEU A 285 -15.34 3.81 -8.61
C LEU A 285 -14.60 2.89 -9.58
N VAL A 286 -15.22 2.52 -10.70
CA VAL A 286 -14.60 1.74 -11.78
C VAL A 286 -14.55 2.54 -13.09
N THR A 287 -13.78 2.09 -14.08
CA THR A 287 -13.71 2.76 -15.39
C THR A 287 -14.81 2.28 -16.33
N PHE A 288 -15.02 0.96 -16.38
CA PHE A 288 -16.00 0.32 -17.27
C PHE A 288 -16.61 -0.92 -16.62
N ILE A 289 -17.84 -1.24 -17.01
CA ILE A 289 -18.51 -2.51 -16.76
C ILE A 289 -18.69 -3.33 -18.04
#